data_AF-A0AAP9A163-F1
#
_entry.id   AF-A0AAP9A163-F1
#
_cell.length_a   1.000
_cell.length_b   1.000
_cell.length_c   1.000
_cell.angle_alpha   90.00
_cell.angle_beta   90.00
_cell.angle_gamma   90.00
#
_symmetry.space_group_name_H-M   'P 1'
#
loop_
_entity.id
_entity.type
_entity.pdbx_description
1 polymer ?
#
loop_
_entity_poly.entity_id
_entity_poly.type
_entity_poly.pdbx_seq_one_letter_code
_entity_poly.pdbx_strand_id
1 'polypeptide(L)'
;MSLWAGLRRGYALRRLTGMFEGFAEPVQGAQYQRNTRAIGHWLDLLRGSSPQQITHALFQQMKRARRRGNAQRFNAQTTLLALMVESNLALDLATYSAFRCAVSRRQAGS
;
A
#
# COMPACT_ATOMS: atom_id res chain seq x y z
N MET A 1 -12.38 11.81 8.36
CA MET A 1 -12.17 10.37 8.09
C MET A 1 -12.03 9.65 9.43
N SER A 2 -12.64 8.47 9.63
CA SER A 2 -12.58 7.79 10.93
C SER A 2 -11.21 7.16 11.20
N LEU A 3 -10.75 7.25 12.46
CA LEU A 3 -9.51 6.61 12.94
C LEU A 3 -9.49 5.12 12.58
N TRP A 4 -10.64 4.45 12.74
CA TRP A 4 -10.83 3.05 12.44
C TRP A 4 -10.54 2.70 10.99
N ALA A 5 -11.05 3.48 10.03
CA ALA A 5 -10.79 3.25 8.60
C ALA A 5 -9.29 3.39 8.28
N GLY A 6 -8.60 4.33 8.92
CA GLY A 6 -7.15 4.49 8.80
C GLY A 6 -6.37 3.29 9.34
N LEU A 7 -6.76 2.78 10.51
CA LEU A 7 -6.14 1.60 11.12
C LEU A 7 -6.37 0.33 10.29
N ARG A 8 -7.61 0.12 9.82
CA ARG A 8 -7.98 -1.01 8.96
C ARG A 8 -7.15 -1.02 7.67
N ARG A 9 -7.06 0.12 6.98
CA ARG A 9 -6.23 0.28 5.78
C ARG A 9 -4.76 0.00 6.07
N GLY A 10 -4.20 0.62 7.10
CA GLY A 10 -2.80 0.44 7.46
C GLY A 10 -2.47 -1.00 7.85
N TYR A 11 -3.42 -1.72 8.47
CA TYR A 11 -3.28 -3.13 8.77
C TYR A 11 -3.33 -4.00 7.51
N ALA A 12 -4.32 -3.80 6.64
CA ALA A 12 -4.45 -4.53 5.38
C ALA A 12 -3.20 -4.39 4.50
N LEU A 13 -2.67 -3.17 4.35
CA LEU A 13 -1.43 -2.92 3.59
C LEU A 13 -0.23 -3.66 4.18
N ARG A 14 -0.09 -3.71 5.52
CA ARG A 14 0.99 -4.48 6.17
C ARG A 14 0.86 -5.97 5.92
N ARG A 15 -0.36 -6.51 5.90
CA ARG A 15 -0.60 -7.93 5.62
C ARG A 15 -0.26 -8.26 4.17
N LEU A 16 -0.68 -7.42 3.23
CA LEU A 16 -0.28 -7.54 1.82
C LEU A 16 1.24 -7.51 1.68
N THR A 17 1.93 -6.51 2.25
CA THR A 17 3.40 -6.44 2.23
C THR A 17 4.04 -7.73 2.75
N GLY A 18 3.55 -8.27 3.88
CA GLY A 18 4.08 -9.51 4.44
C GLY A 18 3.95 -10.73 3.52
N MET A 19 2.91 -10.76 2.67
CA MET A 19 2.78 -11.81 1.66
C MET A 19 3.85 -11.65 0.56
N PHE A 20 4.12 -10.42 0.13
CA PHE A 20 5.20 -10.12 -0.82
C PHE A 20 6.61 -10.35 -0.25
N GLU A 21 6.80 -10.19 1.05
CA GLU A 21 8.05 -10.53 1.73
C GLU A 21 8.37 -12.04 1.67
N GLY A 22 7.33 -12.89 1.54
CA GLY A 22 7.43 -14.36 1.61
C GLY A 22 7.32 -15.11 0.27
N PHE A 23 7.15 -14.43 -0.87
CA PHE A 23 7.01 -15.09 -2.19
C PHE A 23 8.34 -15.61 -2.79
N ALA A 24 9.29 -16.04 -1.95
CA ALA A 24 10.61 -16.47 -2.40
C ALA A 24 10.61 -17.79 -3.21
N GLU A 25 9.54 -18.60 -3.14
CA GLU A 25 9.42 -19.85 -3.89
C GLU A 25 8.10 -19.98 -4.66
N PRO A 26 8.10 -20.68 -5.82
CA PRO A 26 6.91 -20.90 -6.63
C PRO A 26 5.86 -21.69 -5.85
N VAL A 27 4.74 -21.04 -5.59
CA VAL A 27 3.66 -21.56 -4.75
C VAL A 27 2.84 -22.58 -5.55
N GLN A 28 2.91 -23.87 -5.20
CA GLN A 28 2.16 -24.92 -5.90
C GLN A 28 0.78 -25.20 -5.27
N GLY A 29 -0.19 -25.55 -6.12
CA GLY A 29 -1.48 -26.15 -5.74
C GLY A 29 -2.30 -25.37 -4.72
N ALA A 30 -2.66 -26.02 -3.61
CA ALA A 30 -3.54 -25.46 -2.57
C ALA A 30 -3.00 -24.17 -1.93
N GLN A 31 -1.67 -23.99 -1.90
CA GLN A 31 -1.06 -22.80 -1.30
C GLN A 31 -1.26 -21.56 -2.20
N TYR A 32 -1.28 -21.73 -3.52
CA TYR A 32 -1.60 -20.64 -4.45
C TYR A 32 -3.04 -20.15 -4.23
N GLN A 33 -4.02 -21.07 -4.18
CA GLN A 33 -5.41 -20.71 -3.95
C GLN A 33 -5.62 -20.00 -2.60
N ARG A 34 -4.96 -20.47 -1.54
CA ARG A 34 -5.00 -19.82 -0.21
C ARG A 34 -4.44 -18.41 -0.28
N ASN A 35 -3.31 -18.22 -0.95
CA ASN A 35 -2.69 -16.90 -1.11
C ASN A 35 -3.59 -15.96 -1.90
N THR A 36 -4.19 -16.41 -3.00
CA THR A 36 -5.11 -15.58 -3.80
C THR A 36 -6.33 -15.15 -2.98
N ARG A 37 -6.93 -16.06 -2.20
CA ARG A 37 -8.06 -15.73 -1.31
C ARG A 37 -7.64 -14.73 -0.22
N ALA A 38 -6.46 -14.91 0.37
CA ALA A 38 -5.95 -13.99 1.37
C ALA A 38 -5.67 -12.59 0.78
N ILE A 39 -5.07 -12.52 -0.40
CA ILE A 39 -4.87 -11.25 -1.13
C ILE A 39 -6.22 -10.58 -1.37
N GLY A 40 -7.19 -11.29 -1.92
CA GLY A 40 -8.55 -10.78 -2.16
C GLY A 40 -9.18 -10.22 -0.88
N HIS A 41 -9.11 -10.96 0.23
CA HIS A 41 -9.61 -10.50 1.52
C HIS A 41 -8.95 -9.18 1.98
N TRP A 42 -7.63 -9.07 1.88
CA TRP A 42 -6.94 -7.84 2.29
C TRP A 42 -7.26 -6.67 1.35
N LEU A 43 -7.44 -6.92 0.05
CA LEU A 43 -7.88 -5.90 -0.91
C LEU A 43 -9.31 -5.43 -0.61
N ASP A 44 -10.20 -6.34 -0.20
CA ASP A 44 -11.57 -5.98 0.17
C ASP A 44 -11.61 -5.03 1.38
N LEU A 45 -10.67 -5.17 2.33
CA LEU A 45 -10.54 -4.24 3.45
C LEU A 45 -10.04 -2.84 3.03
N LEU A 46 -9.51 -2.69 1.82
CA LEU A 46 -9.16 -1.40 1.25
C LEU A 46 -10.35 -0.73 0.54
N ARG A 47 -11.44 -1.45 0.25
CA ARG A 47 -12.65 -0.85 -0.35
C ARG A 47 -13.15 0.31 0.50
N GLY A 48 -13.47 1.42 -0.18
CA GLY A 48 -13.84 2.69 0.43
C GLY A 48 -12.66 3.60 0.79
N SER A 49 -11.42 3.17 0.59
CA SER A 49 -10.27 4.07 0.59
C SER A 49 -10.04 4.63 -0.81
N SER A 50 -9.75 5.92 -0.90
CA SER A 50 -9.36 6.52 -2.18
C SER A 50 -7.91 6.14 -2.54
N PRO A 51 -7.52 6.20 -3.83
CA PRO A 51 -6.13 5.97 -4.24
C PRO A 51 -5.13 6.85 -3.49
N GLN A 52 -5.47 8.11 -3.21
CA GLN A 52 -4.64 9.03 -2.42
C GLN A 52 -4.39 8.48 -1.01
N GLN A 53 -5.41 7.91 -0.36
CA GLN A 53 -5.31 7.40 1.00
C GLN A 53 -4.50 6.11 1.09
N ILE A 54 -4.62 5.26 0.08
CA ILE A 54 -3.82 4.04 -0.08
C ILE A 54 -2.36 4.42 -0.31
N THR A 55 -2.07 5.26 -1.30
CA THR A 55 -0.71 5.73 -1.60
C THR A 55 -0.08 6.44 -0.40
N HIS A 56 -0.82 7.33 0.28
CA HIS A 56 -0.32 8.01 1.46
C HIS A 56 0.08 7.03 2.57
N ALA A 57 -0.79 6.06 2.88
CA ALA A 57 -0.52 5.07 3.92
C ALA A 57 0.68 4.18 3.56
N LEU A 58 0.80 3.75 2.31
CA LEU A 58 1.91 2.93 1.85
C LEU A 58 3.24 3.70 1.92
N PHE A 59 3.28 4.97 1.49
CA PHE A 59 4.47 5.80 1.63
C PHE A 59 4.89 6.04 3.08
N GLN A 60 3.95 6.18 4.01
CA GLN A 60 4.29 6.26 5.44
C GLN A 60 4.96 4.97 5.93
N GLN A 61 4.52 3.81 5.45
CA GLN A 61 5.12 2.52 5.80
C GLN A 61 6.51 2.35 5.15
N MET A 62 6.68 2.76 3.89
CA MET A 62 7.97 2.77 3.18
C MET A 62 8.99 3.67 3.87
N LYS A 63 8.57 4.89 4.26
CA LYS A 63 9.42 5.81 5.02
C LYS A 63 9.89 5.18 6.34
N ARG A 64 9.03 4.43 7.03
CA ARG A 64 9.39 3.71 8.27
C ARG A 64 10.34 2.55 7.99
N ALA A 65 10.12 1.76 6.94
CA ALA A 65 11.00 0.66 6.56
C ALA A 65 12.41 1.17 6.21
N ARG A 66 12.49 2.23 5.39
CA ARG A 66 13.75 2.90 5.05
C ARG A 66 14.49 3.42 6.28
N ARG A 67 13.79 4.11 7.19
CA ARG A 67 14.37 4.58 8.46
C ARG A 67 14.91 3.47 9.35
N ARG A 68 14.35 2.26 9.25
CA ARG A 68 14.77 1.09 10.02
C ARG A 68 15.81 0.22 9.29
N GLY A 69 16.28 0.63 8.10
CA GLY A 69 17.20 -0.16 7.29
C GLY A 69 16.62 -1.49 6.80
N ASN A 70 15.30 -1.68 6.82
CA ASN A 70 14.68 -2.93 6.40
C ASN A 70 14.47 -2.93 4.88
N ALA A 71 15.53 -3.29 4.15
CA ALA A 71 15.55 -3.31 2.69
C ALA A 71 14.54 -4.30 2.09
N GLN A 72 14.41 -5.50 2.67
CA GLN A 72 13.43 -6.50 2.22
C GLN A 72 12.00 -5.95 2.25
N ARG A 73 11.60 -5.36 3.39
CA ARG A 73 10.27 -4.74 3.52
C ARG A 73 10.08 -3.58 2.57
N PHE A 74 11.10 -2.73 2.42
CA PHE A 74 11.04 -1.59 1.52
C PHE A 74 10.85 -2.04 0.05
N ASN A 75 11.55 -3.09 -0.37
CA ASN A 75 11.41 -3.66 -1.71
C ASN A 75 10.03 -4.28 -1.90
N ALA A 76 9.53 -5.08 -0.93
CA ALA A 76 8.19 -5.64 -0.98
C ALA A 76 7.09 -4.55 -1.06
N GLN A 77 7.28 -3.43 -0.36
CA GLN A 77 6.37 -2.29 -0.43
C GLN A 77 6.45 -1.55 -1.77
N THR A 78 7.63 -1.48 -2.38
CA THR A 78 7.81 -0.92 -3.73
C THR A 78 7.09 -1.79 -4.77
N THR A 79 7.24 -3.11 -4.71
CA THR A 79 6.52 -4.04 -5.58
C THR A 79 5.01 -3.94 -5.37
N LEU A 80 4.56 -3.90 -4.11
CA LEU A 80 3.15 -3.73 -3.79
C LEU A 80 2.59 -2.41 -4.36
N LEU A 81 3.35 -1.32 -4.26
CA LEU A 81 2.95 -0.03 -4.83
C LEU A 81 2.79 -0.12 -6.34
N ALA A 82 3.76 -0.71 -7.05
CA ALA A 82 3.70 -0.88 -8.50
C ALA A 82 2.43 -1.64 -8.93
N LEU A 83 2.16 -2.79 -8.31
CA LEU A 83 0.96 -3.59 -8.60
C LEU A 83 -0.34 -2.85 -8.29
N MET A 84 -0.38 -2.07 -7.21
CA MET A 84 -1.56 -1.25 -6.88
C MET A 84 -1.77 -0.11 -7.88
N VAL A 85 -0.69 0.48 -8.42
CA VAL A 85 -0.78 1.50 -9.47
C VAL A 85 -1.29 0.90 -10.76
N GLU A 86 -0.72 -0.24 -11.18
CA GLU A 86 -1.18 -0.99 -12.37
C GLU A 86 -2.65 -1.40 -12.26
N SER A 87 -3.11 -1.72 -11.04
CA SER A 87 -4.50 -2.08 -10.75
C SER A 87 -5.42 -0.86 -10.50
N ASN A 88 -4.93 0.37 -10.69
CA ASN A 88 -5.66 1.62 -10.44
C ASN A 88 -6.20 1.79 -8.99
N LEU A 89 -5.55 1.14 -8.02
CA LEU A 89 -5.87 1.23 -6.59
C LEU A 89 -5.00 2.27 -5.86
N ALA A 90 -3.87 2.65 -6.45
CA ALA A 90 -2.94 3.64 -5.92
C ALA A 90 -2.51 4.63 -7.01
N LEU A 91 -2.05 5.80 -6.59
CA LEU A 91 -1.39 6.78 -7.45
C LEU A 91 0.10 6.47 -7.58
N ASP A 92 0.64 6.72 -8.78
CA ASP A 92 2.08 6.77 -8.99
C ASP A 92 2.72 7.95 -8.24
N LEU A 93 4.05 7.95 -8.17
CA LEU A 93 4.81 8.95 -7.42
C LEU A 93 4.63 10.38 -7.96
N ALA A 94 4.57 10.56 -9.28
CA ALA A 94 4.43 11.88 -9.89
C ALA A 94 3.05 12.46 -9.61
N THR A 95 2.00 11.67 -9.83
CA THR A 95 0.61 12.05 -9.57
C THR A 95 0.37 12.35 -8.09
N TYR A 96 0.89 11.51 -7.19
CA TYR A 96 0.81 11.75 -5.76
C TYR A 96 1.55 13.02 -5.33
N SER A 97 2.74 13.27 -5.89
CA SER A 97 3.53 14.48 -5.58
C SER A 97 2.81 15.74 -6.04
N ALA A 98 2.26 15.74 -7.26
CA ALA A 98 1.45 16.84 -7.78
C ALA A 98 0.24 17.14 -6.89
N PHE A 99 -0.47 16.09 -6.45
CA PHE A 99 -1.58 16.23 -5.51
C PHE A 99 -1.14 16.88 -4.18
N ARG A 100 -0.02 16.43 -3.60
CA ARG A 100 0.53 16.99 -2.35
C ARG A 100 0.89 18.47 -2.51
N CYS A 101 1.51 18.85 -3.62
CA CYS A 101 1.83 20.25 -3.91
C CYS A 101 0.56 21.11 -4.08
N ALA A 102 -0.48 20.59 -4.74
CA ALA A 102 -1.74 21.29 -4.89
C ALA A 102 -2.44 21.51 -3.53
N VAL A 103 -2.49 20.50 -2.66
CA VAL A 103 -3.05 20.64 -1.30
C VAL A 103 -2.24 21.65 -0.48
N SER A 104 -0.91 21.58 -0.53
CA SER A 104 -0.04 22.51 0.21
C SER A 104 -0.26 23.97 -0.21
N ARG A 105 -0.40 24.23 -1.52
CA ARG A 105 -0.67 25.58 -2.04
C ARG A 105 -2.01 26.12 -1.56
N ARG A 106 -3.05 25.29 -1.51
CA ARG A 106 -4.37 25.69 -0.98
C ARG A 106 -4.31 26.07 0.50
N GLN A 107 -3.49 25.38 1.29
CA GLN A 107 -3.34 25.67 2.72
C GLN A 107 -2.53 26.93 3.02
N ALA A 108 -1.62 27.33 2.12
CA ALA A 108 -0.79 28.53 2.29
C ALA A 108 -1.49 29.84 1.85
N GLY A 109 -2.60 29.73 1.12
CA GLY A 109 -3.40 30.88 0.67
C GLY A 109 -4.66 31.14 1.50
N SER A 110 -4.77 30.53 2.68
CA SER A 110 -5.81 30.77 3.70
C SER A 110 -5.16 31.31 4.97
#